data_AF-A0A4U7FBP7-F1
#
_entry.id   AF-A0A4U7FBP7-F1
#
_cell.length_a   1.000
_cell.length_b   1.000
_cell.length_c   1.000
_cell.angle_alpha   90.00
_cell.angle_beta   90.00
_cell.angle_gamma   90.00
#
_symmetry.space_group_name_H-M   'P 1'
#
loop_
_entity.id
_entity.type
_entity.pdbx_description
1 polymer ?
#
loop_
_entity_poly.entity_id
_entity_poly.type
_entity_poly.pdbx_seq_one_letter_code
_entity_poly.pdbx_strand_id
1 'polypeptide(L)'
;MALERSDARSEPRTDARADPDRVRRRLRRRAERIERREVEEAVSKLESRGDLTDEQRGTVRRLGAALRRRITSRPDAALERASRGGATVRALARLFDAEGEATTASDERSPGSE
;
A
#
# COMPACT_ATOMS: atom_id res chain seq x y z
N MET A 1 35.78 28.40 26.19
CA MET A 1 34.42 27.95 26.58
C MET A 1 33.81 27.24 25.39
N ALA A 2 33.57 25.95 25.53
CA ALA A 2 32.87 25.11 24.56
C ALA A 2 31.47 24.83 25.10
N LEU A 3 30.43 25.09 24.30
CA LEU A 3 29.12 24.42 24.33
C LEU A 3 28.58 24.55 22.90
N GLU A 4 28.78 23.53 22.08
CA GLU A 4 27.88 22.38 21.91
C GLU A 4 26.76 22.70 20.91
N ARG A 5 26.87 21.99 19.79
CA ARG A 5 25.95 21.94 18.67
C ARG A 5 24.58 21.47 19.17
N SER A 6 23.52 22.16 18.75
CA SER A 6 22.22 21.53 18.61
C SER A 6 21.59 22.01 17.31
N ASP A 7 22.13 21.47 16.20
CA ASP A 7 21.32 21.19 15.03
C ASP A 7 20.17 20.28 15.48
N ALA A 8 19.06 20.89 15.89
CA ALA A 8 17.78 20.22 15.99
C ALA A 8 17.32 19.95 14.56
N ARG A 9 17.95 18.97 13.92
CA ARG A 9 17.46 18.32 12.72
C ARG A 9 16.07 17.82 13.08
N SER A 10 15.08 18.58 12.66
CA SER A 10 13.67 18.21 12.79
C SER A 10 13.48 16.95 11.97
N GLU A 11 13.60 15.79 12.62
CA GLU A 11 13.19 14.53 12.02
C GLU A 11 11.71 14.68 11.65
N PRO A 12 11.31 14.24 10.44
CA PRO A 12 9.97 14.47 9.97
C PRO A 12 8.99 13.83 10.96
N ARG A 13 7.90 14.55 11.28
CA ARG A 13 6.80 14.10 12.17
C ARG A 13 6.03 12.86 11.63
N THR A 14 6.61 12.13 10.68
CA THR A 14 6.10 10.93 10.03
C THR A 14 6.14 9.70 10.96
N ASP A 15 7.04 9.68 11.93
CA ASP A 15 7.19 8.55 12.87
C ASP A 15 6.07 8.46 13.93
N ALA A 16 5.32 9.54 14.15
CA ALA A 16 4.32 9.65 15.22
C ALA A 16 2.90 9.18 14.84
N ARG A 17 2.60 8.84 13.57
CA ARG A 17 1.20 8.64 13.11
C ARG A 17 0.96 7.47 12.16
N ALA A 18 1.84 6.47 12.12
CA ALA A 18 1.53 5.25 11.36
C ALA A 18 0.37 4.50 12.04
N ASP A 19 -0.84 4.71 11.52
CA ASP A 19 -2.07 4.03 11.96
C ASP A 19 -2.14 2.64 11.30
N PRO A 20 -2.13 1.54 12.07
CA PRO A 20 -2.08 0.18 11.52
C PRO A 20 -3.24 -0.10 10.56
N ASP A 21 -4.42 0.43 10.84
CA ASP A 21 -5.59 0.28 9.96
C ASP A 21 -5.42 1.02 8.63
N ARG A 22 -4.82 2.21 8.64
CA ARG A 22 -4.47 2.93 7.40
C ARG A 22 -3.49 2.13 6.56
N VAL A 23 -2.44 1.59 7.17
CA VAL A 23 -1.44 0.75 6.50
C VAL A 23 -2.09 -0.50 5.93
N ARG A 24 -2.94 -1.18 6.70
CA ARG A 24 -3.68 -2.38 6.28
C ARG A 24 -4.58 -2.11 5.08
N ARG A 25 -5.37 -1.04 5.11
CA ARG A 25 -6.22 -0.64 3.97
C ARG A 25 -5.39 -0.37 2.71
N ARG A 26 -4.25 0.31 2.85
CA ARG A 26 -3.38 0.66 1.72
C ARG A 26 -2.70 -0.58 1.13
N LEU A 27 -2.21 -1.48 1.98
CA LEU A 27 -1.71 -2.80 1.58
C LEU A 27 -2.74 -3.56 0.76
N ARG A 28 -3.97 -3.71 1.28
CA ARG A 28 -5.05 -4.45 0.60
C ARG A 28 -5.38 -3.86 -0.77
N ARG A 29 -5.56 -2.53 -0.86
CA ARG A 29 -5.83 -1.84 -2.14
C ARG A 29 -4.71 -2.02 -3.15
N ARG A 30 -3.44 -1.93 -2.71
CA ARG A 30 -2.29 -2.14 -3.58
C ARG A 30 -2.25 -3.59 -4.07
N ALA A 31 -2.45 -4.55 -3.18
CA ALA A 31 -2.44 -5.96 -3.52
C ALA A 31 -3.58 -6.33 -4.50
N GLU A 32 -4.77 -5.76 -4.33
CA GLU A 32 -5.89 -5.90 -5.29
C GLU A 32 -5.59 -5.28 -6.65
N ARG A 33 -4.93 -4.11 -6.68
CA ARG A 33 -4.47 -3.49 -7.93
C ARG A 33 -3.46 -4.36 -8.67
N ILE A 34 -2.50 -4.93 -7.95
CA ILE A 34 -1.50 -5.83 -8.53
C ILE A 34 -2.20 -7.10 -9.03
N GLU A 35 -3.02 -7.75 -8.20
CA GLU A 35 -3.78 -8.95 -8.59
C GLU A 35 -4.54 -8.73 -9.90
N ARG A 36 -5.30 -7.64 -10.00
CA ARG A 36 -6.07 -7.31 -11.20
C ARG A 36 -5.17 -7.19 -12.44
N ARG A 37 -4.10 -6.39 -12.34
CA ARG A 37 -3.17 -6.19 -13.47
C ARG A 37 -2.55 -7.50 -13.93
N GLU A 38 -2.03 -8.30 -13.00
CA GLU A 38 -1.35 -9.56 -13.30
C GLU A 38 -2.32 -10.61 -13.86
N VAL A 39 -3.55 -10.67 -13.36
CA VAL A 39 -4.59 -11.57 -13.87
C VAL A 39 -5.02 -11.16 -15.28
N GLU A 40 -5.22 -9.87 -15.54
CA GLU A 40 -5.55 -9.35 -16.88
C GLU A 40 -4.41 -9.65 -17.87
N GLU A 41 -3.16 -9.40 -17.47
CA GLU A 41 -1.99 -9.69 -18.29
C GLU A 41 -1.84 -11.20 -18.55
N ALA A 42 -2.07 -12.05 -17.55
CA ALA A 42 -2.02 -13.50 -17.71
C ALA A 42 -3.11 -14.02 -18.65
N VAL A 43 -4.35 -13.54 -18.50
CA VAL A 43 -5.46 -13.89 -19.40
C VAL A 43 -5.14 -13.47 -20.83
N SER A 44 -4.69 -12.23 -21.05
CA SER A 44 -4.31 -11.74 -22.37
C SER A 44 -3.20 -12.58 -23.02
N LYS A 45 -2.17 -12.96 -22.25
CA LYS A 45 -1.08 -13.83 -22.75
C LYS A 45 -1.51 -15.25 -23.05
N LEU A 46 -2.53 -15.76 -22.36
CA LEU A 46 -3.06 -17.10 -22.61
C LEU A 46 -3.97 -17.09 -23.85
N GLU A 47 -4.82 -16.07 -23.99
CA GLU A 47 -5.69 -15.87 -25.16
C GLU A 47 -4.89 -15.72 -26.45
N SER A 48 -3.72 -15.10 -26.41
CA SER A 48 -2.85 -15.00 -27.59
C SER A 48 -2.27 -16.34 -28.07
N ARG A 49 -2.38 -17.40 -27.25
CA ARG A 49 -1.95 -18.77 -27.59
C ARG A 49 -3.14 -19.68 -27.96
N GLY A 50 -4.36 -19.16 -27.89
CA GLY A 50 -5.59 -19.89 -28.14
C GLY A 50 -6.72 -19.42 -27.22
N ASP A 51 -7.96 -19.66 -27.63
CA ASP A 51 -9.12 -19.19 -26.89
C ASP A 51 -9.19 -19.79 -25.47
N LEU A 52 -9.51 -18.94 -24.49
CA LEU A 52 -9.85 -19.37 -23.14
C LEU A 52 -11.34 -19.44 -22.93
N THR A 53 -11.83 -20.57 -22.42
CA THR A 53 -13.20 -20.69 -21.91
C THR A 53 -13.39 -19.84 -20.66
N ASP A 54 -14.64 -19.49 -20.35
CA ASP A 54 -14.99 -18.75 -19.14
C ASP A 54 -14.52 -19.46 -17.85
N GLU A 55 -14.55 -20.79 -17.84
CA GLU A 55 -14.08 -21.59 -16.71
C GLU A 55 -12.56 -21.48 -16.50
N GLN A 56 -11.79 -21.49 -17.60
CA GLN A 56 -10.35 -21.31 -17.55
C GLN A 56 -9.97 -19.91 -17.08
N ARG A 57 -10.64 -18.87 -17.61
CA ARG A 57 -10.50 -17.48 -17.12
C ARG A 57 -10.84 -17.39 -15.63
N GLY A 58 -11.91 -18.06 -15.22
CA GLY A 58 -12.31 -18.17 -13.81
C GLY A 58 -11.22 -18.82 -12.93
N THR A 59 -10.54 -19.84 -13.44
CA THR A 59 -9.43 -20.50 -12.74
C THR A 59 -8.25 -19.56 -12.52
N VAL A 60 -7.85 -18.79 -13.54
CA VAL A 60 -6.77 -17.80 -13.41
C VAL A 60 -7.12 -16.72 -12.38
N ARG A 61 -8.38 -16.22 -12.40
CA ARG A 61 -8.88 -15.25 -11.41
C ARG A 61 -8.84 -15.82 -9.98
N ARG A 62 -9.28 -17.08 -9.80
CA ARG A 62 -9.23 -17.75 -8.48
C ARG A 62 -7.80 -17.92 -7.97
N LEU A 63 -6.86 -18.26 -8.87
CA LEU A 63 -5.44 -18.36 -8.53
C LEU A 63 -4.89 -17.00 -8.08
N GLY A 64 -5.14 -15.93 -8.83
CA GLY A 64 -4.73 -14.57 -8.46
C GLY A 64 -5.23 -14.18 -7.07
N ALA A 65 -6.52 -14.39 -6.80
CA ALA A 65 -7.12 -14.11 -5.50
C ALA A 65 -6.52 -14.96 -4.37
N ALA A 66 -6.19 -16.24 -4.63
CA ALA A 66 -5.54 -17.11 -3.66
C ALA A 66 -4.11 -16.65 -3.34
N LEU A 67 -3.34 -16.25 -4.35
CA LEU A 67 -1.99 -15.71 -4.18
C LEU A 67 -2.02 -14.41 -3.38
N ARG A 68 -2.91 -13.47 -3.73
CA ARG A 68 -3.09 -12.22 -2.97
C ARG A 68 -3.36 -12.53 -1.50
N ARG A 69 -4.37 -13.36 -1.21
CA ARG A 69 -4.73 -13.75 0.17
C ARG A 69 -3.55 -14.36 0.91
N ARG A 70 -2.82 -15.28 0.28
CA ARG A 70 -1.66 -15.94 0.91
C ARG A 70 -0.55 -14.94 1.24
N ILE A 71 -0.24 -14.03 0.34
CA ILE A 71 0.80 -13.01 0.52
C ILE A 71 0.40 -11.99 1.60
N THR A 72 -0.85 -11.51 1.61
CA THR A 72 -1.28 -10.46 2.54
C THR A 72 -1.67 -10.99 3.92
N SER A 73 -1.94 -12.29 4.08
CA SER A 73 -2.42 -12.88 5.35
C SER A 73 -1.53 -12.55 6.56
N ARG A 74 -0.21 -12.77 6.45
CA ARG A 74 0.75 -12.52 7.52
C ARG A 74 0.88 -11.03 7.88
N PRO A 75 1.12 -10.11 6.93
CA PRO A 75 1.19 -8.68 7.27
C PRO A 75 -0.15 -8.13 7.79
N ASP A 76 -1.31 -8.60 7.31
CA ASP A 76 -2.61 -8.24 7.88
C ASP A 76 -2.71 -8.63 9.36
N ALA A 77 -2.38 -9.88 9.70
CA ALA A 77 -2.41 -10.37 11.08
C ALA A 77 -1.35 -9.71 11.99
N ALA A 78 -0.26 -9.21 11.41
CA ALA A 78 0.73 -8.43 12.13
C ALA A 78 0.22 -7.01 12.45
N LEU A 79 -0.48 -6.37 11.49
CA LEU A 79 -1.07 -5.03 11.69
C LEU A 79 -2.25 -5.05 12.66
N GLU A 80 -3.05 -6.12 12.68
CA GLU A 80 -4.16 -6.28 13.64
C GLU A 80 -3.71 -6.31 15.09
N ARG A 81 -2.50 -6.83 15.35
CA ARG A 81 -1.93 -6.91 16.70
C ARG A 81 -1.01 -5.72 17.04
N ALA A 82 -0.73 -4.85 16.08
CA ALA A 82 0.23 -3.78 16.25
C ALA A 82 -0.42 -2.55 16.92
N SER A 83 0.32 -1.91 17.81
CA SER A 83 -0.04 -0.60 18.34
C SER A 83 0.31 0.51 17.35
N ARG A 84 -0.45 1.62 17.43
CA ARG A 84 -0.15 2.85 16.67
C ARG A 84 1.28 3.30 16.91
N GLY A 85 2.00 3.65 15.85
CA GLY A 85 3.39 4.09 15.95
C GLY A 85 4.35 3.00 16.44
N GLY A 86 3.96 1.72 16.43
CA GLY A 86 4.86 0.60 16.72
C GLY A 86 5.88 0.38 15.60
N ALA A 87 7.04 -0.22 15.93
CA ALA A 87 8.08 -0.55 14.97
C ALA A 87 7.56 -1.45 13.82
N THR A 88 6.66 -2.38 14.13
CA THR A 88 5.98 -3.23 13.14
C THR A 88 5.19 -2.41 12.12
N VAL A 89 4.43 -1.41 12.56
CA VAL A 89 3.62 -0.58 11.65
C VAL A 89 4.51 0.23 10.73
N ARG A 90 5.59 0.83 11.25
CA ARG A 90 6.56 1.56 10.44
C ARG A 90 7.27 0.66 9.43
N ALA A 91 7.74 -0.51 9.85
CA ALA A 91 8.42 -1.46 8.97
C ALA A 91 7.51 -1.89 7.81
N LEU A 92 6.25 -2.23 8.11
CA LEU A 92 5.27 -2.61 7.08
C LEU A 92 4.86 -1.43 6.20
N ALA A 93 4.77 -0.23 6.77
CA ALA A 93 4.47 0.96 5.99
C ALA A 93 5.56 1.27 4.95
N ARG A 94 6.84 1.14 5.32
CA ARG A 94 7.97 1.30 4.39
C ARG A 94 8.01 0.19 3.36
N LEU A 95 7.93 -1.06 3.81
CA LEU A 95 8.02 -2.24 2.94
C LEU A 95 6.95 -2.23 1.84
N PHE A 96 5.74 -1.79 2.17
CA PHE A 96 4.61 -1.76 1.23
C PHE A 96 4.31 -0.39 0.64
N ASP A 97 5.18 0.60 0.88
CA ASP A 97 5.02 1.96 0.40
C ASP A 97 3.63 2.56 0.77
N ALA A 98 3.27 2.37 2.04
CA ALA A 98 2.00 2.78 2.62
C ALA A 98 2.05 4.17 3.31
N GLU A 99 3.20 4.86 3.25
CA GLU A 99 3.44 6.10 3.96
C GLU A 99 2.78 7.31 3.27
N GLY A 100 2.88 7.44 1.94
CA GLY A 100 2.57 8.69 1.23
C GLY A 100 1.44 8.64 0.21
N GLU A 101 0.29 9.21 0.54
CA GLU A 101 -0.47 10.12 -0.34
C GLU A 101 -1.21 11.00 0.67
N ALA A 102 -0.48 11.98 1.21
CA ALA A 102 -1.11 13.15 1.77
C ALA A 102 -1.59 13.91 0.53
N THR A 103 -2.91 13.87 0.31
CA THR A 103 -3.64 14.65 -0.66
C THR A 103 -3.02 16.04 -0.81
N THR A 104 -2.35 16.29 -1.94
CA THR A 104 -2.16 17.64 -2.48
C THR A 104 -3.53 18.14 -2.94
N ALA A 105 -4.40 18.46 -2.00
CA ALA A 105 -5.58 19.30 -2.22
C ALA A 105 -5.50 20.42 -1.19
N SER A 106 -4.57 21.33 -1.42
CA SER A 106 -4.54 22.64 -0.75
C SER A 106 -4.13 23.76 -1.71
N ASP A 107 -4.26 23.53 -3.03
CA ASP A 107 -3.84 24.53 -4.02
C ASP A 107 -4.90 24.77 -5.09
N GLU A 108 -6.19 24.87 -4.72
CA GLU A 108 -7.24 25.47 -5.58
C GLU A 108 -8.33 26.15 -4.74
N ARG A 109 -7.94 27.02 -3.79
CA ARG A 109 -8.84 28.03 -3.21
C ARG A 109 -8.11 29.35 -2.97
N SER A 110 -7.89 30.08 -4.06
CA SER A 110 -7.86 31.54 -4.03
C SER A 110 -8.76 32.07 -5.14
N PRO A 111 -10.02 32.47 -4.85
CA PRO A 111 -10.64 33.53 -5.60
C PRO A 111 -10.00 34.83 -5.11
N GLY A 112 -9.02 35.34 -5.85
CA GLY A 112 -8.50 36.68 -5.65
C GLY A 112 -9.56 37.67 -6.11
N SER A 113 -10.24 38.29 -5.14
CA SER A 113 -10.99 39.52 -5.34
C SER A 113 -10.01 40.68 -5.23
N GLU A 114 -9.92 41.52 -6.24
CA GLU A 114 -9.85 42.99 -6.17
C GLU A 114 -10.08 43.60 -7.57
#